data_AF-A0A6N2LPD1-F1
#
_entry.id   AF-A0A6N2LPD1-F1
#
_cell.length_a   1.000
_cell.length_b   1.000
_cell.length_c   1.000
_cell.angle_alpha   90.00
_cell.angle_beta   90.00
_cell.angle_gamma   90.00
#
_symmetry.space_group_name_H-M   'P 1'
#
loop_
_entity.id
_entity.type
_entity.pdbx_description
1 polymer ?
#
loop_
_entity_poly.entity_id
_entity_poly.type
_entity_poly.pdbx_seq_one_letter_code
_entity_poly.pdbx_strand_id
1 'polypeptide(L)'
;MNDMAGDGTTTAIILAREMIKTGMLAVTFGANPVLVKKGMEMTVKELVKVLKKNSFPVKGKDDIKAVASISAGNDEFVGNLIAETIEKIGSDGVISLESSSTSDTSVIIEEGMKLPLQVIQQP
;
A
#
# COMPACT_ATOMS: atom_id res chain seq x y z
N MET A 1 -10.18 -0.96 3.39
CA MET A 1 -8.95 -1.79 3.44
C MET A 1 -8.01 -1.41 2.30
N ASN A 2 -8.52 -1.29 1.06
CA ASN A 2 -7.74 -0.76 -0.06
C ASN A 2 -7.30 0.71 0.14
N ASP A 3 -8.15 1.56 0.72
CA ASP A 3 -7.88 3.01 0.82
C ASP A 3 -6.72 3.39 1.78
N MET A 4 -6.24 2.47 2.63
CA MET A 4 -5.13 2.74 3.56
C MET A 4 -3.78 2.24 3.06
N ALA A 5 -3.74 1.18 2.25
CA ALA A 5 -2.50 0.52 1.83
C ALA A 5 -2.32 0.46 0.31
N GLY A 6 -3.38 0.64 -0.48
CA GLY A 6 -3.38 0.60 -1.94
C GLY A 6 -3.25 -0.79 -2.58
N ASP A 7 -2.57 -1.72 -1.91
CA ASP A 7 -2.39 -3.12 -2.32
C ASP A 7 -2.56 -4.09 -1.12
N GLY A 8 -2.70 -5.39 -1.40
CA GLY A 8 -2.64 -6.45 -0.39
C GLY A 8 -3.96 -7.16 -0.12
N THR A 9 -5.01 -6.90 -0.89
CA THR A 9 -6.31 -7.58 -0.77
C THR A 9 -6.17 -9.09 -0.94
N THR A 10 -5.45 -9.55 -1.95
CA THR A 10 -5.17 -10.98 -2.20
C THR A 10 -4.47 -11.63 -1.02
N THR A 11 -3.41 -10.99 -0.51
CA THR A 11 -2.65 -11.47 0.65
C THR A 11 -3.53 -11.55 1.90
N ALA A 12 -4.35 -10.53 2.16
CA ALA A 12 -5.27 -10.49 3.29
C ALA A 12 -6.28 -11.65 3.24
N ILE A 13 -6.85 -11.92 2.06
CA ILE A 13 -7.82 -13.01 1.87
C ILE A 13 -7.17 -14.39 2.10
N ILE A 14 -5.98 -14.62 1.54
CA ILE A 14 -5.27 -15.90 1.70
C ILE A 14 -4.89 -16.14 3.17
N LEU A 15 -4.37 -15.11 3.85
CA LEU A 15 -4.02 -15.21 5.27
C LEU A 15 -5.24 -15.46 6.14
N ALA A 16 -6.34 -14.73 5.91
CA ALA A 16 -7.59 -14.92 6.63
C ALA A 16 -8.11 -16.36 6.47
N ARG A 17 -8.09 -16.88 5.23
CA ARG A 17 -8.51 -18.26 4.94
C ARG A 17 -7.73 -19.29 5.76
N GLU A 18 -6.41 -19.21 5.75
CA GLU A 18 -5.57 -20.19 6.49
C GLU A 18 -5.67 -20.02 8.01
N MET A 19 -5.77 -18.79 8.51
CA MET A 19 -6.00 -18.51 9.93
C MET A 19 -7.33 -19.09 10.42
N ILE A 20 -8.41 -18.93 9.65
CA ILE A 20 -9.72 -19.50 9.98
C ILE A 20 -9.65 -21.03 9.98
N LYS A 21 -9.10 -21.62 8.92
CA LYS A 21 -8.98 -23.08 8.77
C LYS A 21 -8.20 -23.72 9.92
N THR A 22 -7.02 -23.18 10.23
CA THR A 22 -6.15 -23.70 11.30
C THR A 22 -6.76 -23.44 12.69
N GLY A 23 -7.37 -22.27 12.89
CA GLY A 23 -8.10 -21.95 14.12
C GLY A 23 -9.26 -22.90 14.39
N MET A 24 -10.08 -23.18 13.37
CA MET A 24 -11.18 -24.15 13.47
C MET A 24 -10.68 -25.56 13.77
N LEU A 25 -9.58 -25.98 13.16
CA LEU A 25 -8.97 -27.28 13.45
C LEU A 25 -8.53 -27.39 14.91
N ALA A 26 -7.87 -26.36 15.46
CA ALA A 26 -7.46 -26.34 16.86
C ALA A 26 -8.65 -26.43 17.82
N VAL A 27 -9.74 -25.70 17.53
CA VAL A 27 -10.98 -25.77 18.31
C VAL A 27 -11.61 -27.16 18.25
N THR A 28 -11.60 -27.80 17.09
CA THR A 28 -12.10 -29.17 16.92
C THR A 28 -11.32 -30.19 17.78
N PHE A 29 -10.03 -29.94 18.01
CA PHE A 29 -9.19 -30.71 18.94
C PHE A 29 -9.34 -30.31 20.42
N GLY A 30 -10.34 -29.49 20.75
CA GLY A 30 -10.67 -29.11 22.13
C GLY A 30 -9.93 -27.87 22.64
N ALA A 31 -9.22 -27.12 21.79
CA ALA A 31 -8.64 -25.84 22.20
C ALA A 31 -9.74 -24.81 22.50
N ASN A 32 -9.54 -23.99 23.54
CA ASN A 32 -10.47 -22.92 23.88
C ASN A 32 -10.42 -21.80 22.82
N PRO A 33 -11.52 -21.50 22.09
CA PRO A 33 -11.54 -20.49 21.03
C PRO A 33 -11.11 -19.09 21.50
N VAL A 34 -11.45 -18.72 22.73
CA VAL A 34 -11.11 -17.42 23.31
C VAL A 34 -9.60 -17.29 23.51
N LEU A 35 -8.95 -18.36 23.98
CA LEU A 35 -7.50 -18.37 24.17
C LEU A 35 -6.75 -18.40 22.84
N VAL A 36 -7.24 -19.16 21.85
CA VAL A 36 -6.67 -19.18 20.49
C VAL A 36 -6.71 -17.78 19.88
N LYS A 37 -7.87 -17.13 19.88
CA LYS A 37 -8.02 -15.75 19.38
C LYS A 37 -7.06 -14.79 20.10
N LYS A 38 -7.01 -14.85 21.44
CA LYS A 38 -6.13 -13.98 22.24
C LYS A 38 -4.66 -14.20 21.89
N GLY A 39 -4.24 -15.45 21.73
CA GLY A 39 -2.88 -15.79 21.30
C GLY A 39 -2.56 -15.21 19.91
N MET A 40 -3.48 -15.35 18.95
CA MET A 40 -3.31 -14.77 17.61
C MET A 40 -3.18 -13.25 17.65
N GLU A 41 -4.01 -12.54 18.43
CA GLU A 41 -3.93 -11.08 18.58
C GLU A 41 -2.60 -10.63 19.18
N MET A 42 -2.09 -11.33 20.19
CA MET A 42 -0.78 -11.05 20.79
C MET A 42 0.35 -11.26 19.79
N THR A 43 0.31 -12.35 19.03
CA THR A 43 1.29 -12.66 17.99
C THR A 43 1.29 -11.60 16.89
N VAL A 44 0.12 -11.19 16.39
CA VAL A 44 0.02 -10.15 15.35
C VAL A 44 0.61 -8.83 15.85
N LYS A 45 0.34 -8.44 17.10
CA LYS A 45 0.90 -7.20 17.68
C LYS A 45 2.42 -7.22 17.69
N GLU A 46 3.03 -8.34 18.07
CA GLU A 46 4.50 -8.43 18.11
C GLU A 46 5.10 -8.54 16.69
N LEU A 47 4.46 -9.29 15.80
CA LEU A 47 4.88 -9.42 14.42
C LEU A 47 4.90 -8.07 13.70
N VAL A 48 3.89 -7.22 13.93
CA VAL A 48 3.86 -5.85 13.36
C VAL A 48 5.06 -5.02 13.83
N LYS A 49 5.51 -5.17 15.08
CA LYS A 49 6.72 -4.48 15.56
C LYS A 49 7.98 -4.96 14.85
N VAL A 50 8.10 -6.28 14.67
CA VAL A 50 9.23 -6.89 13.96
C VAL A 50 9.25 -6.43 12.50
N LEU A 51 8.10 -6.40 11.82
CA LEU A 51 7.99 -5.91 10.45
C LEU A 51 8.40 -4.44 10.33
N LYS A 52 7.94 -3.58 11.25
CA LYS A 52 8.37 -2.17 11.29
C LYS A 52 9.87 -2.02 11.54
N LYS A 53 10.45 -2.85 12.40
CA LYS A 53 11.90 -2.83 12.65
C LYS A 53 12.72 -3.23 11.41
N ASN A 54 12.19 -4.15 10.60
CA ASN A 54 12.84 -4.63 9.39
C ASN A 54 12.50 -3.83 8.13
N SER A 55 11.61 -2.83 8.22
CA SER A 55 11.26 -1.98 7.07
C SER A 55 12.39 -1.00 6.74
N PHE A 56 12.60 -0.76 5.45
CA PHE A 56 13.58 0.20 4.97
C PHE A 56 12.88 1.50 4.58
N PRO A 57 13.27 2.66 5.15
CA PRO A 57 12.74 3.94 4.72
C PRO A 57 13.22 4.25 3.29
N VAL A 58 12.29 4.64 2.43
CA VAL A 58 12.59 5.15 1.07
C VAL A 58 13.22 6.53 1.22
N LYS A 59 14.45 6.70 0.73
CA LYS A 59 15.20 7.95 0.82
C LYS A 59 15.69 8.41 -0.56
N GLY A 60 15.24 9.60 -0.94
CA GLY A 60 15.72 10.24 -2.16
C GLY A 60 15.21 9.58 -3.43
N LYS A 61 15.67 10.11 -4.56
CA LYS A 61 15.16 9.81 -5.89
C LYS A 61 15.42 8.37 -6.34
N ASP A 62 16.59 7.83 -6.03
CA ASP A 62 17.00 6.49 -6.51
C ASP A 62 16.14 5.38 -5.89
N ASP A 63 15.81 5.48 -4.60
CA ASP A 63 14.92 4.53 -3.93
C ASP A 63 13.50 4.62 -4.52
N ILE A 64 13.01 5.83 -4.77
CA ILE A 64 11.69 6.06 -5.40
C ILE A 64 11.66 5.45 -6.80
N LYS A 65 12.70 5.69 -7.61
CA LYS A 65 12.84 5.13 -8.95
C LYS A 65 12.83 3.60 -8.89
N ALA A 66 13.60 3.00 -7.98
CA ALA A 66 13.68 1.56 -7.85
C ALA A 66 12.31 0.95 -7.50
N VAL A 67 11.63 1.50 -6.50
CA VAL A 67 10.29 1.04 -6.11
C VAL A 67 9.27 1.21 -7.24
N ALA A 68 9.28 2.36 -7.91
CA ALA A 68 8.37 2.65 -9.01
C ALA A 68 8.61 1.75 -10.23
N SER A 69 9.86 1.53 -10.62
CA SER A 69 10.22 0.67 -11.76
C SER A 69 9.80 -0.78 -11.51
N ILE A 70 10.11 -1.32 -10.33
CA ILE A 70 9.76 -2.69 -9.96
C ILE A 70 8.24 -2.85 -9.92
N SER A 71 7.53 -1.88 -9.35
CA SER A 71 6.06 -1.89 -9.29
C SER A 71 5.40 -1.79 -10.66
N ALA A 72 6.07 -1.15 -11.63
CA ALA A 72 5.63 -1.04 -13.02
C ALA A 72 6.06 -2.24 -13.90
N GLY A 73 6.52 -3.35 -13.33
CA GLY A 73 6.93 -4.54 -14.09
C GLY A 73 8.36 -4.46 -14.63
N ASN A 74 9.27 -3.80 -13.90
CA ASN A 74 10.64 -3.48 -14.30
C ASN A 74 10.74 -2.49 -15.48
N ASP A 75 9.78 -1.57 -15.58
CA ASP A 75 9.83 -0.48 -16.55
C ASP A 75 10.65 0.70 -16.01
N GLU A 76 11.88 0.86 -16.50
CA GLU A 76 12.74 1.97 -16.10
C GLU A 76 12.23 3.34 -16.57
N PHE A 77 11.54 3.42 -17.71
CA PHE A 77 11.02 4.68 -18.22
C PHE A 77 9.96 5.23 -17.26
N VAL A 78 8.99 4.39 -16.89
CA VAL A 78 7.94 4.74 -15.93
C VAL A 78 8.54 5.07 -14.56
N GLY A 79 9.51 4.29 -14.09
CA GLY A 79 10.16 4.54 -12.81
C GLY A 79 10.93 5.87 -12.76
N ASN A 80 11.66 6.21 -13.83
CA ASN A 80 12.33 7.51 -13.95
C ASN A 80 11.32 8.66 -13.94
N LEU A 81 10.24 8.53 -14.73
CA LEU A 81 9.20 9.53 -14.84
C LEU A 81 8.53 9.85 -13.50
N ILE A 82 8.18 8.81 -12.74
CA ILE A 82 7.58 8.94 -11.41
C ILE A 82 8.57 9.59 -10.44
N ALA A 83 9.83 9.16 -10.43
CA ALA A 83 10.84 9.70 -9.51
C ALA A 83 11.13 11.18 -9.78
N GLU A 84 11.23 11.60 -11.04
CA GLU A 84 11.38 13.01 -11.43
C GLU A 84 10.15 13.84 -11.06
N THR A 85 8.96 13.27 -11.20
CA THR A 85 7.71 13.96 -10.86
C THR A 85 7.63 14.20 -9.36
N ILE A 86 7.88 13.17 -8.54
CA ILE A 86 7.86 13.26 -7.07
C ILE A 86 8.92 14.25 -6.55
N GLU A 87 10.11 14.27 -7.15
CA GLU A 87 11.16 15.23 -6.80
C GLU A 87 10.75 16.69 -7.06
N LYS A 88 10.00 16.95 -8.13
CA LYS A 88 9.53 18.30 -8.49
C LYS A 88 8.35 18.79 -7.65
N ILE A 89 7.40 17.90 -7.30
CA ILE A 89 6.19 18.27 -6.55
C ILE A 89 6.35 18.19 -5.03
N GLY A 90 7.39 17.51 -4.54
CA GLY A 90 7.62 17.27 -3.12
C GLY A 90 6.79 16.11 -2.55
N SER A 91 7.05 15.74 -1.30
CA SER A 91 6.46 14.55 -0.65
C SER A 91 4.94 14.57 -0.50
N ASP A 92 4.35 15.76 -0.44
CA ASP A 92 2.91 15.96 -0.24
C ASP A 92 2.17 16.26 -1.55
N GLY A 93 2.88 16.21 -2.67
CA GLY A 93 2.31 16.44 -4.00
C GLY A 93 1.31 15.36 -4.41
N VAL A 94 0.36 15.75 -5.26
CA VAL A 94 -0.73 14.88 -5.72
C VAL A 94 -0.52 14.63 -7.21
N ILE A 95 -0.46 13.36 -7.59
CA ILE A 95 -0.35 12.96 -8.99
C ILE A 95 -1.74 12.54 -9.48
N SER A 96 -2.17 13.14 -10.58
CA SER A 96 -3.38 12.77 -11.30
C SER A 96 -2.98 12.21 -12.67
N LEU A 97 -3.72 11.21 -13.14
CA LEU A 97 -3.53 10.61 -14.46
C LEU A 97 -4.66 11.06 -15.39
N GLU A 98 -4.30 11.59 -16.55
CA GLU A 98 -5.24 11.88 -17.63
C GLU A 98 -4.87 11.08 -18.87
N SER A 99 -5.88 10.49 -19.53
CA SER A 99 -5.68 9.77 -20.79
C SER A 99 -5.63 10.75 -21.96
N SER A 100 -4.54 10.72 -22.72
CA SER A 100 -4.40 11.51 -23.96
C SER A 100 -4.69 10.66 -25.19
N SER A 101 -5.16 11.30 -26.27
CA SER A 101 -5.37 10.65 -27.58
C SER A 101 -4.07 10.39 -28.35
N THR A 102 -2.94 10.88 -27.84
CA THR A 102 -1.61 10.79 -28.45
C THR A 102 -0.76 9.77 -27.68
N SER A 103 0.17 9.11 -28.37
CA SER A 103 1.07 8.12 -27.76
C SER A 103 2.12 8.71 -26.82
N ASP A 104 2.27 10.04 -26.80
CA ASP A 104 3.28 10.73 -25.99
C ASP A 104 2.83 10.84 -24.53
N THR A 105 3.74 10.55 -23.60
CA THR A 105 3.53 10.75 -22.16
C THR A 105 4.17 12.06 -21.74
N SER A 106 3.39 12.98 -21.18
CA SER A 106 3.85 14.27 -20.67
C SER A 106 3.49 14.46 -19.21
N VAL A 107 4.26 15.30 -18.51
CA VAL A 107 3.99 15.69 -17.12
C VAL A 107 3.75 17.18 -17.09
N ILE A 108 2.58 17.58 -16.60
CA ILE A 108 2.20 18.98 -16.40
C ILE A 108 2.14 19.20 -14.89
N ILE A 109 2.82 20.25 -14.42
CA ILE A 109 2.82 20.63 -13.01
C ILE A 109 2.01 21.92 -12.90
N GLU A 110 0.93 21.87 -12.13
CA GLU A 110 0.05 23.02 -11.88
C GLU A 110 -0.05 23.27 -10.37
N GLU A 111 -0.26 24.53 -9.99
CA GLU A 111 -0.60 24.88 -8.61
C GLU A 111 -2.08 24.57 -8.37
N GLY A 112 -2.35 23.53 -7.57
CA GLY A 112 -3.70 23.09 -7.22
C GLY A 112 -3.84 22.70 -5.75
N MET A 113 -5.08 22.63 -5.25
CA MET A 113 -5.39 22.24 -3.87
C MET A 113 -6.26 20.99 -3.87
N LYS A 114 -5.82 19.93 -3.18
CA LYS A 114 -6.62 18.71 -3.00
C LYS A 114 -7.62 18.90 -1.87
N LEU A 115 -8.90 18.95 -2.21
CA LEU A 115 -9.99 18.87 -1.23
C LEU A 115 -10.28 17.39 -0.92
N PRO A 116 -10.39 16.98 0.36
CA PRO A 116 -10.90 15.66 0.69
C PRO A 116 -12.34 15.57 0.17
N LEU A 117 -12.64 14.51 -0.60
CA LEU A 117 -13.92 14.26 -1.29
C LEU A 117 -15.17 14.36 -0.38
N GLN A 118 -14.99 14.33 0.95
CA GLN A 118 -16.05 14.49 1.95
C GLN A 118 -16.65 15.89 2.03
N VAL A 119 -16.00 16.92 1.48
CA VAL A 119 -16.50 18.31 1.56
C VAL A 119 -17.54 18.62 0.47
N ILE A 120 -17.64 17.82 -0.58
CA ILE A 120 -18.52 18.08 -1.74
C ILE A 120 -19.92 17.45 -1.55
N GLN A 121 -20.16 16.78 -0.42
CA GLN A 121 -21.46 16.20 -0.06
C GLN A 121 -22.04 16.81 1.22
N GLN A 122 -22.17 18.14 1.30
CA GLN A 122 -23.22 18.75 2.11
C GLN A 122 -23.83 19.92 1.32
N PRO A 123 -25.18 20.03 1.29
CA PRO A 123 -25.89 21.08 0.56
C PRO A 123 -25.63 22.48 1.13
#